data_AF-A0A9P4HCX6-F1
#
_entry.id   AF-A0A9P4HCX6-F1
#
_cell.length_a   1.000
_cell.length_b   1.000
_cell.length_c   1.000
_cell.angle_alpha   90.00
_cell.angle_beta   90.00
_cell.angle_gamma   90.00
#
_symmetry.space_group_name_H-M   'P 1'
#
loop_
_entity.id
_entity.type
_entity.pdbx_description
1 polymer ?
#
loop_
_entity_poly.entity_id
_entity_poly.type
_entity_poly.pdbx_seq_one_letter_code
_entity_poly.pdbx_strand_id
1 'polypeptide(L)'
;MTTPSNSTTQYLPVPWTITSLDPSEHTCPSPSSLLGTFAAVNGIVSLLAVLFGHRRVVEELTCGYFGRHGSQSWKLLWVVPVGLQLAANACIALLIQRSDGYAANFKITELMLWLTARPRLSWIVLGAFAWKKHTSGSRYPHARPSRTMGVRSTSKFNVNTSYEELRTSPYASPNPSYISTTPSLHPSYTYTNNVNNSQRSLDNPYIHVPSSDHLSSSETDFLHDYPWWSAFMTQFIAEFVLQILALYIMGRTAHYGAVRNYYKIYLPSYWAIPEAARRMYSGALYYLVAGSLFLIFAFLFITWQMLSSKVKRMGKGNTVAIVVSLWFLLISTWLGSWLFWAGFVKLAGDLYCPPKLIQQGVIWTFFSAIGIMLGTGV
;
A
#
# COMPACT_ATOMS: atom_id res chain seq x y z
N MET A 1 -3.28 40.30 -30.09
CA MET A 1 -3.23 38.82 -29.95
C MET A 1 -2.10 38.30 -30.82
N THR A 2 -0.97 37.94 -30.21
CA THR A 2 0.11 37.23 -30.90
C THR A 2 -0.34 35.79 -31.10
N THR A 3 -0.53 35.36 -32.34
CA THR A 3 -0.71 33.93 -32.65
C THR A 3 0.42 33.14 -31.99
N PRO A 4 0.12 32.13 -31.16
CA PRO A 4 1.16 31.31 -30.54
C PRO A 4 2.08 30.82 -31.65
N SER A 5 3.37 31.12 -31.54
CA SER A 5 4.33 30.72 -32.54
C SER A 5 4.27 29.19 -32.65
N ASN A 6 4.00 28.68 -33.86
CA ASN A 6 3.99 27.25 -34.20
C ASN A 6 5.24 26.48 -33.73
N SER A 7 6.27 27.18 -33.27
CA SER A 7 7.51 26.64 -32.74
C SER A 7 7.38 25.84 -31.45
N THR A 8 6.37 26.01 -30.60
CA THR A 8 6.36 25.32 -29.29
C THR A 8 5.79 23.91 -29.37
N THR A 9 4.75 23.70 -30.17
CA THR A 9 4.10 22.40 -30.35
C THR A 9 5.05 21.35 -30.91
N GLN A 10 6.05 21.75 -31.71
CA GLN A 10 7.07 20.84 -32.26
C GLN A 10 7.94 20.16 -31.17
N TYR A 11 7.96 20.69 -29.95
CA TYR A 11 8.75 20.14 -28.84
C TYR A 11 7.92 19.33 -27.85
N LEU A 12 6.60 19.23 -28.03
CA LEU A 12 5.74 18.45 -27.15
C LEU A 12 5.66 17.00 -27.66
N PRO A 13 5.84 15.98 -26.79
CA PRO A 13 5.76 14.58 -27.19
C PRO A 13 4.32 14.08 -27.38
N VAL A 14 3.33 14.92 -27.07
CA VAL A 14 1.89 14.64 -27.17
C VAL A 14 1.24 15.56 -28.19
N PRO A 15 0.27 15.06 -28.98
CA PRO A 15 -0.39 15.85 -30.02
C PRO A 15 -1.54 16.72 -29.50
N TRP A 16 -1.96 16.52 -28.25
CA TRP A 16 -3.11 17.20 -27.67
C TRP A 16 -2.73 18.46 -26.91
N THR A 17 -3.70 19.34 -26.75
CA THR A 17 -3.62 20.63 -26.06
C THR A 17 -4.84 20.82 -25.17
N ILE A 18 -4.70 21.69 -24.18
CA ILE A 18 -5.77 22.16 -23.31
C ILE A 18 -5.61 23.67 -23.26
N THR A 19 -6.45 24.40 -24.00
CA THR A 19 -6.32 25.87 -24.14
C THR A 19 -7.64 26.54 -23.77
N SER A 20 -7.57 27.75 -23.22
CA SER A 20 -8.77 28.59 -23.08
C SER A 20 -9.28 29.02 -24.47
N LEU A 21 -10.59 29.03 -24.66
CA LEU A 21 -11.25 29.60 -25.86
C LEU A 21 -11.21 31.13 -25.83
N ASP A 22 -11.33 31.73 -24.64
CA ASP A 22 -11.22 33.17 -24.42
C ASP A 22 -10.20 33.47 -23.31
N PRO A 23 -8.97 33.90 -23.68
CA PRO A 23 -7.93 34.26 -22.71
C PRO A 23 -8.31 35.41 -21.76
N SER A 24 -9.32 36.23 -22.12
CA SER A 24 -9.78 37.34 -21.28
C SER A 24 -10.77 36.89 -20.20
N GLU A 25 -11.55 35.85 -20.47
CA GLU A 25 -12.51 35.27 -19.52
C GLU A 25 -11.84 34.22 -18.61
N HIS A 26 -10.90 33.45 -19.15
CA HIS A 26 -10.23 32.37 -18.42
C HIS A 26 -8.71 32.47 -18.53
N THR A 27 -8.12 33.12 -17.53
CA THR A 27 -6.66 33.24 -17.39
C THR A 27 -6.03 31.89 -17.05
N CYS A 28 -5.05 31.47 -17.85
CA CYS A 28 -4.31 30.24 -17.58
C CYS A 28 -3.44 30.35 -16.32
N PRO A 29 -3.41 29.32 -15.46
CA PRO A 29 -2.57 29.34 -14.27
C PRO A 29 -1.10 29.33 -14.68
N SER A 30 -0.27 30.12 -14.00
CA SER A 30 1.16 30.13 -14.26
C SER A 30 1.80 28.77 -13.94
N PRO A 31 2.95 28.42 -14.58
CA PRO A 31 3.65 27.17 -14.27
C PRO A 31 4.01 27.01 -12.79
N SER A 32 4.35 28.09 -12.10
CA SER A 32 4.64 28.08 -10.66
C SER A 32 3.38 27.81 -9.82
N SER A 33 2.23 28.37 -10.21
CA SER A 33 0.94 28.08 -9.55
C SER A 33 0.53 26.61 -9.73
N LEU A 34 0.73 26.04 -10.93
CA LEU A 34 0.48 24.63 -11.20
C LEU A 34 1.35 23.69 -10.36
N LEU A 35 2.67 23.89 -10.39
CA LEU A 35 3.62 23.09 -9.61
C LEU A 35 3.42 23.29 -8.11
N GLY A 36 3.14 24.51 -7.66
CA GLY A 36 2.82 24.82 -6.26
C GLY A 36 1.57 24.09 -5.79
N THR A 37 0.52 24.02 -6.61
CA THR A 37 -0.69 23.26 -6.28
C THR A 37 -0.40 21.76 -6.19
N PHE A 38 0.42 21.21 -7.09
CA PHE A 38 0.85 19.81 -7.00
C PHE A 38 1.62 19.52 -5.70
N ALA A 39 2.49 20.43 -5.28
CA ALA A 39 3.26 20.30 -4.05
C ALA A 39 2.33 20.37 -2.82
N ALA A 40 1.40 21.32 -2.81
CA ALA A 40 0.44 21.48 -1.72
C ALA A 40 -0.48 20.25 -1.57
N VAL A 41 -1.05 19.76 -2.68
CA VAL A 41 -1.89 18.56 -2.69
C VAL A 41 -1.11 17.34 -2.18
N ASN A 42 0.14 17.15 -2.63
CA ASN A 42 1.00 16.09 -2.13
C ASN A 42 1.27 16.22 -0.62
N GLY A 43 1.54 17.42 -0.12
CA GLY A 43 1.75 17.67 1.31
C GLY A 43 0.51 17.30 2.14
N ILE A 44 -0.68 17.72 1.69
CA ILE A 44 -1.95 17.39 2.34
C ILE A 44 -2.19 15.88 2.35
N VAL A 45 -2.06 15.22 1.19
CA VAL A 45 -2.27 13.76 1.10
C VAL A 45 -1.27 13.01 1.97
N SER A 46 -0.02 13.46 2.05
CA SER A 46 0.98 12.83 2.93
C SER A 46 0.65 13.00 4.41
N LEU A 47 0.13 14.15 4.83
CA LEU A 47 -0.36 14.34 6.20
C LEU A 47 -1.54 13.41 6.51
N LEU A 48 -2.53 13.36 5.61
CA LEU A 48 -3.66 12.45 5.71
C LEU A 48 -3.21 10.99 5.70
N ALA A 49 -2.15 10.65 4.98
CA ALA A 49 -1.59 9.30 4.94
C ALA A 49 -1.04 8.88 6.30
N VAL A 50 -0.39 9.77 7.04
CA VAL A 50 0.08 9.46 8.40
C VAL A 50 -1.11 9.19 9.33
N LEU A 51 -2.19 9.98 9.22
CA LEU A 51 -3.38 9.84 10.05
C LEU A 51 -4.18 8.57 9.71
N PHE A 52 -4.64 8.46 8.46
CA PHE A 52 -5.47 7.36 7.98
C PHE A 52 -4.69 6.09 7.65
N GLY A 53 -3.36 6.14 7.60
CA GLY A 53 -2.53 4.96 7.51
C GLY A 53 -2.33 4.26 8.85
N HIS A 54 -2.63 4.94 9.97
CA HIS A 54 -2.50 4.34 11.29
C HIS A 54 -3.66 3.38 11.57
N ARG A 55 -3.34 2.09 11.73
CA ARG A 55 -4.31 1.01 12.01
C ARG A 55 -5.39 1.35 13.04
N ARG A 56 -5.01 1.74 14.27
CA ARG A 56 -5.97 2.09 15.34
C ARG A 56 -6.92 3.24 14.99
N VAL A 57 -6.44 4.24 14.23
CA VAL A 57 -7.29 5.37 13.81
C VAL A 57 -8.37 4.84 12.86
N VAL A 58 -7.99 3.98 11.91
CA VAL A 58 -8.96 3.38 10.99
C VAL A 58 -9.87 2.37 11.69
N GLU A 59 -9.37 1.60 12.64
CA GLU A 59 -10.18 0.69 13.46
C GLU A 59 -11.30 1.44 14.18
N GLU A 60 -10.98 2.58 14.80
CA GLU A 60 -11.97 3.43 15.47
C GLU A 60 -12.95 4.06 14.47
N LEU A 61 -12.44 4.65 13.38
CA LEU A 61 -13.27 5.30 12.35
C LEU A 61 -14.21 4.33 11.62
N THR A 62 -13.82 3.06 11.52
CA THR A 62 -14.60 2.01 10.84
C THR A 62 -15.29 1.07 11.82
N CYS A 63 -15.37 1.42 13.10
CA CYS A 63 -16.03 0.61 14.14
C CYS A 63 -15.56 -0.86 14.16
N GLY A 64 -14.26 -1.10 13.91
CA GLY A 64 -13.65 -2.44 13.90
C GLY A 64 -13.82 -3.26 12.62
N TYR A 65 -14.39 -2.67 11.55
CA TYR A 65 -14.46 -3.34 10.25
C TYR A 65 -13.11 -3.39 9.53
N PHE A 66 -12.29 -2.35 9.67
CA PHE A 66 -10.93 -2.29 9.12
C PHE A 66 -9.91 -2.10 10.24
N GLY A 67 -8.64 -2.30 9.94
CA GLY A 67 -7.55 -2.08 10.88
C GLY A 67 -7.36 -3.19 11.91
N ARG A 68 -7.80 -4.42 11.65
CA ARG A 68 -7.56 -5.52 12.59
C ARG A 68 -6.08 -5.85 12.74
N HIS A 69 -5.68 -6.14 13.97
CA HIS A 69 -4.30 -6.50 14.31
C HIS A 69 -3.91 -7.80 13.59
N GLY A 70 -2.68 -7.84 13.06
CA GLY A 70 -2.15 -9.02 12.35
C GLY A 70 -2.76 -9.28 10.97
N SER A 71 -3.69 -8.46 10.49
CA SER A 71 -4.31 -8.63 9.16
C SER A 71 -3.27 -8.61 8.04
N GLN A 72 -3.37 -9.59 7.13
CA GLN A 72 -2.57 -9.70 5.90
C GLN A 72 -3.34 -9.24 4.66
N SER A 73 -4.46 -8.53 4.84
CA SER A 73 -5.35 -8.10 3.75
C SER A 73 -4.64 -7.20 2.72
N TRP A 74 -3.48 -6.63 3.06
CA TRP A 74 -2.64 -5.87 2.13
C TRP A 74 -2.25 -6.63 0.86
N LYS A 75 -2.24 -7.97 0.89
CA LYS A 75 -1.93 -8.83 -0.26
C LYS A 75 -2.97 -8.74 -1.39
N LEU A 76 -4.23 -8.44 -1.05
CA LEU A 76 -5.33 -8.30 -2.00
C LEU A 76 -5.72 -6.82 -2.19
N LEU A 77 -5.74 -6.06 -1.09
CA LEU A 77 -6.31 -4.72 -1.06
C LEU A 77 -5.48 -3.67 -1.80
N TRP A 78 -4.27 -3.98 -2.28
CA TRP A 78 -3.50 -3.06 -3.14
C TRP A 78 -4.22 -2.75 -4.47
N VAL A 79 -5.14 -3.60 -4.93
CA VAL A 79 -5.93 -3.35 -6.15
C VAL A 79 -6.84 -2.13 -5.98
N VAL A 80 -7.35 -1.91 -4.76
CA VAL A 80 -8.25 -0.80 -4.44
C VAL A 80 -7.57 0.57 -4.64
N PRO A 81 -6.41 0.88 -4.04
CA PRO A 81 -5.71 2.13 -4.31
C PRO A 81 -5.24 2.26 -5.76
N VAL A 82 -4.85 1.18 -6.46
CA VAL A 82 -4.59 1.26 -7.91
C VAL A 82 -5.82 1.76 -8.66
N GLY A 83 -6.97 1.13 -8.43
CA GLY A 83 -8.24 1.49 -9.05
C GLY A 83 -8.66 2.92 -8.73
N LEU A 84 -8.57 3.33 -7.47
CA LEU A 84 -8.92 4.67 -7.03
C LEU A 84 -7.99 5.75 -7.61
N GLN A 85 -6.68 5.51 -7.71
CA GLN A 85 -5.76 6.47 -8.33
C GLN A 85 -6.03 6.61 -9.84
N LEU A 86 -6.31 5.51 -10.55
CA LEU A 86 -6.70 5.56 -11.96
C LEU A 86 -8.06 6.25 -12.14
N ALA A 87 -9.04 5.97 -11.27
CA ALA A 87 -10.33 6.64 -11.28
C ALA A 87 -10.21 8.14 -11.02
N ALA A 88 -9.35 8.57 -10.09
CA ALA A 88 -9.07 9.98 -9.85
C ALA A 88 -8.51 10.66 -11.11
N ASN A 89 -7.54 10.03 -11.78
CA ASN A 89 -6.97 10.54 -13.03
C ASN A 89 -8.03 10.61 -14.15
N ALA A 90 -8.92 9.61 -14.25
CA ALA A 90 -10.02 9.61 -15.23
C ALA A 90 -11.05 10.71 -14.94
N CYS A 91 -11.42 10.90 -13.66
CA CYS A 91 -12.33 11.97 -13.24
C CYS A 91 -11.74 13.35 -13.54
N ILE A 92 -10.43 13.54 -13.29
CA ILE A 92 -9.73 14.79 -13.64
C ILE A 92 -9.73 15.00 -15.15
N ALA A 93 -9.45 13.97 -15.95
CA ALA A 93 -9.48 14.09 -17.40
C ALA A 93 -10.89 14.42 -17.93
N LEU A 94 -11.93 13.81 -17.36
CA LEU A 94 -13.33 14.12 -17.65
C LEU A 94 -13.72 15.56 -17.25
N LEU A 95 -13.27 16.01 -16.07
CA LEU A 95 -13.50 17.38 -15.60
C LEU A 95 -12.88 18.40 -16.55
N ILE A 96 -11.65 18.15 -17.01
CA ILE A 96 -10.96 19.00 -17.98
C ILE A 96 -11.73 19.03 -19.31
N GLN A 97 -12.10 17.86 -19.83
CA GLN A 97 -12.78 17.75 -21.13
C GLN A 97 -14.17 18.39 -21.14
N ARG A 98 -14.89 18.38 -20.01
CA ARG A 98 -16.25 18.95 -19.87
C ARG A 98 -16.29 20.36 -19.31
N SER A 99 -15.15 21.04 -19.18
CA SER A 99 -15.15 22.42 -18.69
C SER A 99 -15.46 23.38 -19.83
N ASP A 100 -16.58 24.10 -19.70
CA ASP A 100 -16.95 25.17 -20.62
C ASP A 100 -15.87 26.24 -20.72
N GLY A 101 -15.70 26.82 -21.91
CA GLY A 101 -14.67 27.84 -22.16
C GLY A 101 -13.26 27.28 -22.46
N TYR A 102 -13.09 25.95 -22.56
CA TYR A 102 -11.80 25.32 -22.87
C TYR A 102 -11.89 24.41 -24.10
N ALA A 103 -10.87 24.48 -24.96
CA ALA A 103 -10.66 23.52 -26.04
C ALA A 103 -9.74 22.38 -25.54
N ALA A 104 -10.25 21.15 -25.62
CA ALA A 104 -9.56 19.94 -25.19
C ALA A 104 -9.67 18.86 -26.28
N ASN A 105 -8.58 18.55 -26.97
CA ASN A 105 -8.56 17.61 -28.10
C ASN A 105 -7.89 16.24 -27.77
N PHE A 106 -7.86 15.85 -26.49
CA PHE A 106 -7.31 14.57 -26.03
C PHE A 106 -8.39 13.49 -25.86
N LYS A 107 -7.97 12.22 -25.90
CA LYS A 107 -8.79 11.11 -25.38
C LYS A 107 -8.64 11.00 -23.87
N ILE A 108 -9.73 10.73 -23.15
CA ILE A 108 -9.72 10.62 -21.67
C ILE A 108 -8.64 9.63 -21.19
N THR A 109 -8.50 8.50 -21.88
CA THR A 109 -7.50 7.47 -21.54
C THR A 109 -6.05 7.97 -21.70
N GLU A 110 -5.77 8.80 -22.69
CA GLU A 110 -4.44 9.38 -22.91
C GLU A 110 -4.06 10.33 -21.79
N LEU A 111 -4.96 11.24 -21.42
CA LEU A 111 -4.71 12.17 -20.31
C LEU A 111 -4.69 11.44 -18.96
N MET A 112 -5.58 10.48 -18.74
CA MET A 112 -5.56 9.64 -17.54
C MET A 112 -4.20 8.94 -17.36
N LEU A 113 -3.66 8.33 -18.42
CA LEU A 113 -2.35 7.69 -18.38
C LEU A 113 -1.22 8.71 -18.19
N TRP A 114 -1.30 9.87 -18.86
CA TRP A 114 -0.34 10.97 -18.67
C TRP A 114 -0.26 11.42 -17.21
N LEU A 115 -1.40 11.50 -16.52
CA LEU A 115 -1.48 11.90 -15.12
C LEU A 115 -0.91 10.86 -14.14
N THR A 116 -0.64 9.62 -14.57
CA THR A 116 0.06 8.61 -13.73
C THR A 116 1.53 8.97 -13.49
N ALA A 117 2.14 9.74 -14.40
CA ALA A 117 3.51 10.23 -14.30
C ALA A 117 3.69 11.36 -13.25
N ARG A 118 2.60 11.83 -12.61
CA ARG A 118 2.67 12.88 -11.59
C ARG A 118 3.41 12.41 -10.33
N PRO A 119 4.26 13.27 -9.72
CA PRO A 119 4.98 12.91 -8.50
C PRO A 119 4.01 12.70 -7.33
N ARG A 120 4.27 11.64 -6.55
CA ARG A 120 3.48 11.22 -5.38
C ARG A 120 4.36 11.00 -4.16
N LEU A 121 4.03 11.64 -3.04
CA LEU A 121 4.83 11.63 -1.81
C LEU A 121 4.26 10.75 -0.67
N SER A 122 2.97 10.39 -0.72
CA SER A 122 2.25 9.79 0.41
C SER A 122 2.83 8.45 0.88
N TRP A 123 3.14 7.57 -0.06
CA TRP A 123 3.71 6.26 0.21
C TRP A 123 5.15 6.31 0.76
N ILE A 124 5.91 7.35 0.38
CA ILE A 124 7.24 7.64 0.93
C ILE A 124 7.10 7.93 2.42
N VAL A 125 6.20 8.85 2.77
CA VAL A 125 5.95 9.21 4.17
C VAL A 125 5.44 8.01 4.97
N LEU A 126 4.51 7.23 4.42
CA LEU A 126 4.04 5.98 5.04
C LEU A 126 5.19 5.00 5.31
N GLY A 127 6.12 4.84 4.36
CA GLY A 127 7.31 4.02 4.56
C GLY A 127 8.13 4.49 5.76
N ALA A 128 8.38 5.79 5.90
CA ALA A 128 9.16 6.32 7.01
C ALA A 128 8.54 5.96 8.37
N PHE A 129 7.21 5.97 8.47
CA PHE A 129 6.48 5.58 9.68
C PHE A 129 6.41 4.06 9.86
N ALA A 130 6.28 3.29 8.79
CA ALA A 130 6.23 1.83 8.85
C ALA A 130 7.53 1.21 9.38
N TRP A 131 8.69 1.81 9.09
CA TRP A 131 10.00 1.33 9.57
C TRP A 131 10.45 1.93 10.91
N LYS A 132 9.74 2.93 11.45
CA LYS A 132 10.11 3.52 12.74
C LYS A 132 9.90 2.47 13.84
N LYS A 133 10.98 1.80 14.23
CA LYS A 133 10.98 0.84 15.34
C LYS A 133 10.41 1.54 16.57
N HIS A 134 9.28 1.04 17.07
CA HIS A 134 8.76 1.54 18.33
C HIS A 134 9.76 1.10 19.42
N THR A 135 10.58 2.03 19.90
CA THR A 135 11.38 1.86 21.13
C THR A 135 10.42 1.85 22.32
N SER A 136 9.50 0.90 22.37
CA SER A 136 8.62 0.68 23.51
C SER A 136 9.37 -0.07 24.59
N GLY A 137 10.25 0.66 25.30
CA GLY A 137 10.57 0.35 26.69
C GLY A 137 9.44 0.75 27.65
N SER A 138 8.36 1.35 27.16
CA SER A 138 7.15 1.58 27.95
C SER A 138 6.38 0.27 28.07
N ARG A 139 6.61 -0.43 29.19
CA ARG A 139 5.69 -1.44 29.71
C ARG A 139 4.29 -0.84 29.63
N TYR A 140 3.44 -1.37 28.74
CA TYR A 140 2.02 -1.11 28.87
C TYR A 140 1.65 -1.43 30.32
N PRO A 141 1.13 -0.47 31.10
CA PRO A 141 0.69 -0.78 32.45
C PRO A 141 -0.32 -1.90 32.27
N HIS A 142 0.04 -3.07 32.82
CA HIS A 142 -0.76 -4.27 32.73
C HIS A 142 -2.22 -3.88 32.91
N ALA A 143 -3.03 -4.24 31.91
CA ALA A 143 -4.47 -4.09 31.96
C ALA A 143 -4.90 -4.40 33.39
N ARG A 144 -5.54 -3.42 34.04
CA ARG A 144 -6.06 -3.55 35.41
C ARG A 144 -6.68 -4.95 35.49
N PRO A 145 -6.21 -5.82 36.41
CA PRO A 145 -6.77 -7.15 36.52
C PRO A 145 -8.27 -6.97 36.59
N SER A 146 -8.98 -7.54 35.62
CA SER A 146 -10.44 -7.58 35.61
C SER A 146 -10.84 -7.98 37.01
N ARG A 147 -11.37 -7.01 37.74
CA ARG A 147 -11.76 -7.15 39.14
C ARG A 147 -12.76 -8.27 39.10
N THR A 148 -12.31 -9.47 39.46
CA THR A 148 -13.15 -10.65 39.60
C THR A 148 -14.27 -10.16 40.49
N MET A 149 -15.47 -10.00 39.94
CA MET A 149 -16.65 -9.84 40.78
C MET A 149 -16.61 -11.06 41.68
N GLY A 150 -16.36 -10.84 42.96
CA GLY A 150 -16.34 -11.88 43.95
C GLY A 150 -17.67 -12.60 43.89
N VAL A 151 -17.70 -13.74 43.23
CA VAL A 151 -18.68 -14.78 43.52
C VAL A 151 -18.38 -15.17 44.96
N ARG A 152 -19.17 -14.60 45.86
CA ARG A 152 -19.21 -14.93 47.27
C ARG A 152 -19.42 -16.44 47.35
N SER A 153 -18.37 -17.16 47.72
CA SER A 153 -18.45 -18.57 48.07
C SER A 153 -19.35 -18.69 49.30
N THR A 154 -20.62 -19.00 49.06
CA THR A 154 -21.49 -19.54 50.09
C THR A 154 -21.72 -21.01 49.79
N SER A 155 -21.46 -21.83 50.81
CA SER A 155 -22.00 -23.16 51.01
C SER A 155 -21.39 -24.29 50.19
N LYS A 156 -20.63 -25.12 50.91
CA LYS A 156 -20.44 -26.54 50.61
C LYS A 156 -21.80 -27.17 50.30
N PHE A 157 -22.00 -27.63 49.07
CA PHE A 157 -23.06 -28.58 48.75
C PHE A 157 -22.40 -29.72 47.97
N ASN A 158 -22.20 -30.84 48.67
CA ASN A 158 -21.86 -32.11 48.05
C ASN A 158 -23.07 -32.56 47.24
N VAL A 159 -22.99 -32.52 45.92
CA VAL A 159 -23.90 -33.28 45.05
C VAL A 159 -23.09 -34.37 44.40
N ASN A 160 -23.19 -35.58 44.96
CA ASN A 160 -23.07 -36.80 44.18
C ASN A 160 -24.29 -36.82 43.26
N THR A 161 -24.11 -36.47 41.98
CA THR A 161 -25.13 -36.73 40.95
C THR A 161 -24.60 -37.78 40.00
N SER A 162 -25.16 -38.97 40.17
CA SER A 162 -25.11 -40.11 39.27
C SER A 162 -25.68 -39.73 37.90
N TYR A 163 -25.08 -40.29 36.85
CA TYR A 163 -25.37 -40.07 35.45
C TYR A 163 -26.68 -40.73 34.95
N GLU A 164 -27.71 -40.88 35.80
CA GLU A 164 -28.87 -41.74 35.49
C GLU A 164 -30.22 -41.01 35.35
N GLU A 165 -30.29 -39.69 35.47
CA GLU A 165 -31.59 -38.98 35.52
C GLU A 165 -31.77 -37.86 34.47
N LEU A 166 -31.30 -38.10 33.25
CA LEU A 166 -31.68 -37.30 32.05
C LEU A 166 -32.40 -38.18 31.02
N ARG A 167 -33.44 -38.87 31.48
CA ARG A 167 -34.52 -39.44 30.66
C ARG A 167 -35.84 -38.97 31.21
N THR A 168 -36.28 -37.77 30.81
CA THR A 168 -37.70 -37.35 30.67
C THR A 168 -37.75 -35.85 30.42
N SER A 169 -37.48 -35.46 29.16
CA SER A 169 -37.88 -34.13 28.65
C SER A 169 -38.91 -34.34 27.54
N PRO A 170 -40.12 -33.71 27.62
CA PRO A 170 -41.18 -33.91 26.63
C PRO A 170 -41.03 -33.10 25.34
N TYR A 171 -39.86 -32.52 25.05
CA TYR A 171 -39.63 -31.70 23.85
C TYR A 171 -38.47 -32.19 22.99
N ALA A 172 -38.49 -33.46 22.61
CA ALA A 172 -37.63 -33.99 21.55
C ALA A 172 -38.43 -34.04 20.22
N SER A 173 -38.06 -33.15 19.30
CA SER A 173 -38.54 -33.13 17.91
C SER A 173 -38.17 -34.43 17.17
N PRO A 174 -39.02 -34.93 16.26
CA PRO A 174 -38.77 -36.19 15.55
C PRO A 174 -37.62 -36.06 14.54
N ASN A 175 -36.72 -37.03 14.58
CA ASN A 175 -35.64 -37.22 13.62
C ASN A 175 -36.12 -38.15 12.49
N PRO A 176 -35.83 -37.88 11.20
CA PRO A 176 -36.22 -38.76 10.11
C PRO A 176 -35.30 -39.97 9.96
N SER A 177 -35.91 -41.00 9.40
CA SER A 177 -35.50 -42.39 9.26
C SER A 177 -34.30 -42.65 8.35
N TYR A 178 -33.46 -43.59 8.82
CA TYR A 178 -32.63 -44.58 8.11
C TYR A 178 -32.70 -44.68 6.58
N ILE A 179 -31.53 -44.91 5.95
CA ILE A 179 -31.23 -46.14 5.19
C ILE A 179 -29.80 -46.59 5.54
N SER A 180 -29.68 -47.85 5.95
CA SER A 180 -28.44 -48.57 6.24
C SER A 180 -28.22 -49.59 5.13
N THR A 181 -27.01 -49.64 4.58
CA THR A 181 -26.48 -50.79 3.82
C THR A 181 -25.01 -51.00 4.17
N THR A 182 -24.77 -52.17 4.75
CA THR A 182 -23.55 -52.94 5.10
C THR A 182 -22.57 -53.22 3.93
N PRO A 183 -21.45 -54.00 4.09
CA PRO A 183 -20.43 -54.05 5.16
C PRO A 183 -18.97 -54.24 4.63
N SER A 184 -18.00 -54.40 5.56
CA SER A 184 -16.64 -55.01 5.43
C SER A 184 -15.55 -54.07 4.86
N LEU A 185 -14.32 -53.95 5.39
CA LEU A 185 -13.31 -54.95 5.78
C LEU A 185 -12.18 -54.27 6.60
N HIS A 186 -11.62 -54.98 7.60
CA HIS A 186 -10.45 -54.59 8.40
C HIS A 186 -9.13 -54.56 7.57
N PRO A 187 -8.08 -53.89 8.07
CA PRO A 187 -7.01 -54.69 8.70
C PRO A 187 -6.48 -54.14 10.03
N SER A 188 -6.03 -55.09 10.83
CA SER A 188 -5.49 -55.02 12.18
C SER A 188 -4.09 -54.39 12.23
N TYR A 189 -3.84 -53.54 13.23
CA TYR A 189 -2.48 -53.18 13.65
C TYR A 189 -2.16 -53.84 14.99
N THR A 190 -1.08 -54.62 14.97
CA THR A 190 -0.52 -55.38 16.09
C THR A 190 0.32 -54.45 16.97
N TYR A 191 -0.06 -54.29 18.24
CA TYR A 191 0.75 -53.58 19.25
C TYR A 191 1.58 -54.62 20.02
N THR A 192 2.90 -54.57 19.87
CA THR A 192 3.83 -55.41 20.62
C THR A 192 4.15 -54.77 21.97
N ASN A 193 3.58 -55.34 23.03
CA ASN A 193 4.00 -55.12 24.40
C ASN A 193 5.31 -55.88 24.64
N ASN A 194 6.36 -55.17 25.02
CA ASN A 194 7.57 -55.78 25.55
C ASN A 194 7.67 -55.43 27.04
N VAL A 195 7.27 -56.40 27.85
CA VAL A 195 7.46 -56.43 29.31
C VAL A 195 8.80 -57.12 29.55
N ASN A 196 9.74 -56.44 30.22
CA ASN A 196 10.76 -57.12 30.99
C ASN A 196 10.98 -56.37 32.30
N ASN A 197 10.95 -57.16 33.35
CA ASN A 197 10.79 -56.79 34.74
C ASN A 197 12.01 -57.35 35.47
N SER A 198 12.87 -56.51 36.06
CA SER A 198 13.85 -56.98 37.05
C SER A 198 14.23 -55.89 38.07
N GLN A 199 13.65 -56.05 39.25
CA GLN A 199 14.27 -55.99 40.59
C GLN A 199 14.93 -54.71 41.15
N ARG A 200 14.23 -54.21 42.20
CA ARG A 200 14.67 -53.92 43.59
C ARG A 200 15.88 -53.00 43.83
N SER A 201 15.59 -51.85 44.43
CA SER A 201 16.34 -51.21 45.54
C SER A 201 15.47 -50.10 46.14
N LEU A 202 14.83 -50.34 47.29
CA LEU A 202 15.13 -49.74 48.62
C LEU A 202 14.90 -48.22 48.73
N ASP A 203 13.81 -47.91 49.44
CA ASP A 203 13.57 -46.78 50.36
C ASP A 203 14.15 -45.40 50.05
N ASN A 204 13.27 -44.48 49.63
CA ASN A 204 13.31 -43.09 50.10
C ASN A 204 11.91 -42.44 50.04
N PRO A 205 11.25 -42.13 51.17
CA PRO A 205 9.96 -41.46 51.18
C PRO A 205 10.18 -39.94 51.20
N TYR A 206 10.67 -39.40 50.10
CA TYR A 206 10.51 -37.98 49.80
C TYR A 206 9.54 -37.85 48.63
N ILE A 207 8.41 -37.23 48.92
CA ILE A 207 7.39 -36.80 47.97
C ILE A 207 8.07 -35.88 46.95
N HIS A 208 8.53 -36.44 45.83
CA HIS A 208 8.79 -35.67 44.64
C HIS A 208 7.43 -35.30 44.06
N VAL A 209 6.91 -34.16 44.49
CA VAL A 209 5.91 -33.42 43.72
C VAL A 209 6.52 -33.26 42.32
N PRO A 210 5.86 -33.74 41.25
CA PRO A 210 6.32 -33.42 39.91
C PRO A 210 6.21 -31.89 39.76
N SER A 211 7.36 -31.21 39.82
CA SER A 211 7.47 -29.78 39.57
C SER A 211 6.84 -29.52 38.21
N SER A 212 5.64 -28.96 38.26
CA SER A 212 4.81 -28.58 37.11
C SER A 212 5.31 -27.25 36.54
N ASP A 213 6.64 -27.05 36.54
CA ASP A 213 7.31 -25.81 36.18
C ASP A 213 7.79 -25.77 34.73
N HIS A 214 7.47 -26.80 33.94
CA HIS A 214 7.37 -26.63 32.49
C HIS A 214 6.01 -26.02 32.12
N LEU A 215 5.67 -24.90 32.78
CA LEU A 215 4.98 -23.83 32.07
C LEU A 215 5.99 -23.40 31.00
N SER A 216 5.95 -24.13 29.87
CA SER A 216 6.43 -23.61 28.61
C SER A 216 5.70 -22.30 28.47
N SER A 217 6.38 -21.23 28.84
CA SER A 217 6.24 -19.96 28.21
C SER A 217 6.37 -20.27 26.73
N SER A 218 5.24 -20.64 26.11
CA SER A 218 4.89 -20.07 24.83
C SER A 218 4.95 -18.58 25.12
N GLU A 219 6.19 -18.08 25.06
CA GLU A 219 6.56 -16.75 24.67
C GLU A 219 5.77 -16.61 23.37
N THR A 220 4.50 -16.23 23.53
CA THR A 220 3.67 -15.72 22.48
C THR A 220 4.46 -14.51 22.08
N ASP A 221 5.38 -14.72 21.13
CA ASP A 221 6.20 -13.73 20.47
C ASP A 221 5.24 -12.57 20.29
N PHE A 222 5.40 -11.56 21.15
CA PHE A 222 4.49 -10.42 21.21
C PHE A 222 4.69 -9.76 19.85
N LEU A 223 3.81 -10.13 18.92
CA LEU A 223 3.98 -9.85 17.50
C LEU A 223 4.03 -8.34 17.40
N HIS A 224 5.23 -7.82 17.12
CA HIS A 224 5.48 -6.40 17.15
C HIS A 224 4.52 -5.73 16.17
N ASP A 225 3.55 -4.99 16.69
CA ASP A 225 2.55 -4.36 15.83
C ASP A 225 3.19 -3.13 15.18
N TYR A 226 3.11 -3.09 13.85
CA TYR A 226 3.57 -1.96 13.03
C TYR A 226 2.32 -1.31 12.44
N PRO A 227 1.77 -0.27 13.09
CA PRO A 227 0.41 0.20 12.78
C PRO A 227 0.28 0.81 11.37
N TRP A 228 1.36 1.22 10.73
CA TRP A 228 1.35 1.72 9.34
C TRP A 228 1.74 0.68 8.28
N TRP A 229 2.18 -0.52 8.68
CA TRP A 229 2.78 -1.47 7.75
C TRP A 229 1.81 -1.90 6.63
N SER A 230 0.56 -2.18 6.98
CA SER A 230 -0.45 -2.62 6.02
C SER A 230 -0.76 -1.53 4.97
N ALA A 231 -0.99 -0.29 5.42
CA ALA A 231 -1.20 0.85 4.54
C ALA A 231 0.02 1.16 3.68
N PHE A 232 1.23 1.08 4.25
CA PHE A 232 2.46 1.22 3.48
C PHE A 232 2.55 0.17 2.39
N MET A 233 2.38 -1.11 2.70
CA MET A 233 2.53 -2.20 1.72
C MET A 233 1.49 -2.12 0.60
N THR A 234 0.21 -1.82 0.91
CA THR A 234 -0.81 -1.64 -0.13
C THR A 234 -0.50 -0.47 -1.06
N GLN A 235 -0.10 0.68 -0.50
CA GLN A 235 0.29 1.85 -1.29
C GLN A 235 1.57 1.60 -2.08
N PHE A 236 2.56 0.92 -1.51
CA PHE A 236 3.81 0.59 -2.20
C PHE A 236 3.58 -0.29 -3.42
N ILE A 237 2.75 -1.34 -3.30
CA ILE A 237 2.39 -2.20 -4.44
C ILE A 237 1.57 -1.41 -5.47
N ALA A 238 0.65 -0.55 -5.02
CA ALA A 238 -0.11 0.28 -5.94
C ALA A 238 0.77 1.24 -6.73
N GLU A 239 1.75 1.86 -6.08
CA GLU A 239 2.73 2.72 -6.72
C GLU A 239 3.64 1.95 -7.66
N PHE A 240 4.06 0.73 -7.31
CA PHE A 240 4.80 -0.15 -8.24
C PHE A 240 4.03 -0.34 -9.57
N VAL A 241 2.73 -0.62 -9.50
CA VAL A 241 1.88 -0.78 -10.71
C VAL A 241 1.75 0.55 -11.47
N LEU A 242 1.52 1.66 -10.76
CA LEU A 242 1.34 2.96 -11.39
C LEU A 242 2.66 3.49 -11.99
N GLN A 243 3.82 3.11 -11.46
CA GLN A 243 5.12 3.41 -12.04
C GLN A 243 5.38 2.64 -13.34
N ILE A 244 4.90 1.40 -13.48
CA ILE A 244 4.93 0.67 -14.76
C ILE A 244 4.14 1.45 -15.83
N LEU A 245 2.96 1.97 -15.48
CA LEU A 245 2.17 2.80 -16.39
C LEU A 245 2.88 4.13 -16.71
N ALA A 246 3.50 4.77 -15.72
CA ALA A 246 4.27 5.99 -15.93
C ALA A 246 5.49 5.77 -16.84
N LEU A 247 6.16 4.61 -16.77
CA LEU A 247 7.29 4.30 -17.66
C LEU A 247 6.91 4.32 -19.14
N TYR A 248 5.68 3.96 -19.49
CA TYR A 248 5.21 4.08 -20.88
C TYR A 248 5.25 5.55 -21.35
N ILE A 249 4.75 6.48 -20.53
CA ILE A 249 4.73 7.91 -20.84
C ILE A 249 6.14 8.50 -20.90
N MET A 250 6.98 8.16 -19.91
CA MET A 250 8.37 8.61 -19.86
C MET A 250 9.18 8.04 -21.01
N GLY A 251 8.97 6.76 -21.36
CA GLY A 251 9.58 6.08 -22.50
C GLY A 251 9.22 6.73 -23.83
N ARG A 252 7.95 7.05 -24.06
CA ARG A 252 7.53 7.80 -25.27
C ARG A 252 8.18 9.17 -25.35
N THR A 253 8.24 9.90 -24.23
CA THR A 253 8.88 11.22 -24.19
C THR A 253 10.38 11.11 -24.45
N ALA A 254 11.06 10.15 -23.82
CA ALA A 254 12.48 9.93 -24.02
C ALA A 254 12.81 9.51 -25.45
N HIS A 255 12.01 8.61 -26.02
CA HIS A 255 12.15 8.22 -27.43
C HIS A 255 11.98 9.41 -28.37
N TYR A 256 10.97 10.27 -28.13
CA TYR A 256 10.75 11.49 -28.91
C TYR A 256 11.99 12.40 -28.93
N GLY A 257 12.62 12.61 -27.77
CA GLY A 257 13.84 13.40 -27.65
C GLY A 257 15.06 12.72 -28.29
N ALA A 258 15.16 11.39 -28.21
CA ALA A 258 16.26 10.63 -28.77
C ALA A 258 16.29 10.69 -30.30
N VAL A 259 15.14 10.47 -30.96
CA VAL A 259 15.02 10.53 -32.43
C VAL A 259 15.39 11.91 -32.99
N ARG A 260 15.20 12.98 -32.20
CA ARG A 260 15.54 14.36 -32.57
C ARG A 260 16.92 14.82 -32.10
N ASN A 261 17.74 13.91 -31.56
CA ASN A 261 19.07 14.21 -31.03
C ASN A 261 19.08 15.26 -29.91
N TYR A 262 18.02 15.35 -29.10
CA TYR A 262 17.92 16.30 -27.98
C TYR A 262 18.73 15.90 -26.74
N TYR A 263 19.45 14.78 -26.77
CA TYR A 263 20.34 14.34 -25.68
C TYR A 263 21.83 14.48 -25.99
N LYS A 264 22.19 14.82 -27.24
CA LYS A 264 23.58 14.91 -27.68
C LYS A 264 24.10 16.34 -27.48
N ILE A 265 24.70 16.61 -26.31
CA ILE A 265 25.16 17.95 -25.88
C ILE A 265 26.13 18.60 -26.89
N TYR A 266 26.88 17.80 -27.64
CA TYR A 266 27.82 18.28 -28.66
C TYR A 266 27.15 18.69 -29.99
N LEU A 267 25.87 18.35 -30.20
CA LEU A 267 25.15 18.73 -31.42
C LEU A 267 24.41 20.06 -31.23
N PRO A 268 24.31 20.90 -32.28
CA PRO A 268 23.53 22.14 -32.24
C PRO A 268 22.05 21.92 -31.88
N SER A 269 21.49 20.76 -32.21
CA SER A 269 20.10 20.39 -31.89
C SER A 269 19.78 20.44 -30.39
N TYR A 270 20.75 20.14 -29.52
CA TYR A 270 20.57 20.19 -28.05
C TYR A 270 20.42 21.64 -27.54
N TRP A 271 21.20 22.55 -28.11
CA TRP A 271 21.22 23.96 -27.69
C TRP A 271 20.11 24.77 -28.36
N ALA A 272 19.64 24.32 -29.53
CA ALA A 272 18.56 24.97 -30.28
C ALA A 272 17.17 24.85 -29.60
N ILE A 273 16.94 23.85 -28.73
CA ILE A 273 15.65 23.70 -28.05
C ILE A 273 15.53 24.59 -26.80
N PRO A 274 14.32 24.96 -26.38
CA PRO A 274 14.10 25.70 -25.14
C PRO A 274 14.62 24.95 -23.90
N GLU A 275 15.05 25.69 -22.89
CA GLU A 275 15.53 25.14 -21.61
C GLU A 275 14.49 24.27 -20.89
N ALA A 276 13.21 24.63 -21.02
CA ALA A 276 12.09 23.85 -20.48
C ALA A 276 11.98 22.47 -21.15
N ALA A 277 12.19 22.40 -22.48
CA ALA A 277 12.22 21.15 -23.22
C ALA A 277 13.39 20.27 -22.76
N ARG A 278 14.59 20.83 -22.61
CA ARG A 278 15.74 20.09 -22.06
C ARG A 278 15.41 19.47 -20.70
N ARG A 279 14.82 20.24 -19.78
CA ARG A 279 14.41 19.72 -18.46
C ARG A 279 13.38 18.59 -18.56
N MET A 280 12.37 18.73 -19.42
CA MET A 280 11.36 17.69 -19.63
C MET A 280 11.98 16.39 -20.14
N TYR A 281 12.81 16.47 -21.20
CA TYR A 281 13.46 15.31 -21.80
C TYR A 281 14.49 14.66 -20.85
N SER A 282 15.28 15.46 -20.14
CA SER A 282 16.22 14.97 -19.14
C SER A 282 15.50 14.30 -17.97
N GLY A 283 14.40 14.89 -17.48
CA GLY A 283 13.55 14.30 -16.44
C GLY A 283 12.96 12.97 -16.86
N ALA A 284 12.44 12.86 -18.08
CA ALA A 284 11.92 11.62 -18.63
C ALA A 284 13.00 10.52 -18.75
N LEU A 285 14.19 10.86 -19.27
CA LEU A 285 15.30 9.92 -19.39
C LEU A 285 15.82 9.46 -18.03
N TYR A 286 16.00 10.41 -17.10
CA TYR A 286 16.42 10.12 -15.73
C TYR A 286 15.40 9.21 -15.01
N TYR A 287 14.10 9.52 -15.15
CA TYR A 287 13.03 8.68 -14.62
C TYR A 287 13.07 7.27 -15.23
N LEU A 288 13.32 7.13 -16.52
CA LEU A 288 13.37 5.81 -17.17
C LEU A 288 14.48 4.94 -16.56
N VAL A 289 15.68 5.50 -16.38
CA VAL A 289 16.81 4.78 -15.77
C VAL A 289 16.53 4.46 -14.29
N ALA A 290 16.24 5.48 -13.48
CA ALA A 290 16.00 5.31 -12.06
C ALA A 290 14.76 4.45 -11.76
N GLY A 291 13.69 4.65 -12.54
CA GLY A 291 12.42 3.94 -12.44
C GLY A 291 12.54 2.47 -12.81
N SER A 292 13.27 2.15 -13.88
CA SER A 292 13.52 0.74 -14.24
C SER A 292 14.29 0.01 -13.14
N LEU A 293 15.33 0.64 -12.57
CA LEU A 293 16.05 0.09 -11.42
C LEU A 293 15.13 -0.06 -10.20
N PHE A 294 14.36 0.98 -9.86
CA PHE A 294 13.38 0.92 -8.77
C PHE A 294 12.43 -0.26 -8.93
N LEU A 295 11.85 -0.46 -10.12
CA LEU A 295 10.90 -1.56 -10.36
C LEU A 295 11.54 -2.93 -10.17
N ILE A 296 12.80 -3.13 -10.58
CA ILE A 296 13.52 -4.39 -10.33
C ILE A 296 13.64 -4.64 -8.83
N PHE A 297 14.14 -3.66 -8.06
CA PHE A 297 14.30 -3.79 -6.61
C PHE A 297 12.96 -3.94 -5.89
N ALA A 298 11.93 -3.20 -6.32
CA ALA A 298 10.58 -3.27 -5.76
C ALA A 298 9.94 -4.63 -6.03
N PHE A 299 10.11 -5.19 -7.22
CA PHE A 299 9.65 -6.54 -7.55
C PHE A 299 10.33 -7.60 -6.68
N LEU A 300 11.66 -7.53 -6.53
CA LEU A 300 12.40 -8.43 -5.65
C LEU A 300 11.95 -8.30 -4.18
N PHE A 301 11.70 -7.08 -3.72
CA PHE A 301 11.19 -6.83 -2.38
C PHE A 301 9.76 -7.37 -2.18
N ILE A 302 8.84 -7.11 -3.12
CA ILE A 302 7.45 -7.59 -3.04
C ILE A 302 7.41 -9.12 -3.08
N THR A 303 8.11 -9.75 -4.02
CA THR A 303 8.20 -11.21 -4.12
C THR A 303 8.79 -11.80 -2.84
N TRP A 304 9.87 -11.20 -2.32
CA TRP A 304 10.41 -11.59 -1.02
C TRP A 304 9.38 -11.48 0.10
N GLN A 305 8.66 -10.36 0.23
CA GLN A 305 7.62 -10.21 1.27
C GLN A 305 6.46 -11.20 1.12
N MET A 306 6.08 -11.54 -0.11
CA MET A 306 5.03 -12.54 -0.36
C MET A 306 5.49 -13.96 0.00
N LEU A 307 6.72 -14.33 -0.37
CA LEU A 307 7.29 -15.67 -0.18
C LEU A 307 7.85 -15.90 1.25
N SER A 308 8.37 -14.85 1.89
CA SER A 308 9.07 -14.89 3.18
C SER A 308 8.15 -15.19 4.36
N SER A 309 6.84 -15.32 4.15
CA SER A 309 5.92 -15.86 5.16
C SER A 309 6.36 -17.24 5.70
N LYS A 310 7.25 -17.95 4.98
CA LYS A 310 7.79 -19.26 5.40
C LYS A 310 9.31 -19.32 5.60
N VAL A 311 10.09 -18.30 5.21
CA VAL A 311 11.56 -18.39 5.18
C VAL A 311 12.18 -17.41 6.18
N LYS A 312 12.33 -17.85 7.45
CA LYS A 312 12.96 -17.08 8.54
C LYS A 312 14.50 -16.90 8.40
N ARG A 313 15.06 -17.02 7.20
CA ARG A 313 16.52 -17.24 7.02
C ARG A 313 17.20 -16.26 6.07
N MET A 314 16.94 -14.96 6.21
CA MET A 314 17.82 -13.93 5.65
C MET A 314 18.52 -13.16 6.76
N GLY A 315 19.84 -12.97 6.62
CA GLY A 315 20.63 -12.16 7.54
C GLY A 315 20.17 -10.70 7.55
N LYS A 316 20.20 -10.08 8.73
CA LYS A 316 19.77 -8.68 8.96
C LYS A 316 20.47 -7.68 8.02
N GLY A 317 21.73 -7.93 7.65
CA GLY A 317 22.53 -7.05 6.78
C GLY A 317 21.93 -6.84 5.39
N ASN A 318 21.51 -7.92 4.71
CA ASN A 318 20.97 -7.82 3.34
C ASN A 318 19.63 -7.07 3.31
N THR A 319 18.83 -7.17 4.38
CA THR A 319 17.55 -6.46 4.47
C THR A 319 17.76 -4.94 4.53
N VAL A 320 18.73 -4.47 5.33
CA VAL A 320 19.04 -3.03 5.45
C VAL A 320 19.52 -2.48 4.12
N ALA A 321 20.40 -3.19 3.42
CA ALA A 321 20.91 -2.75 2.12
C ALA A 321 19.79 -2.62 1.06
N ILE A 322 18.86 -3.60 1.00
CA ILE A 322 17.71 -3.56 0.08
C ILE A 322 16.81 -2.36 0.41
N VAL A 323 16.49 -2.15 1.69
CA VAL A 323 15.63 -1.05 2.12
C VAL A 323 16.27 0.30 1.79
N VAL A 324 17.55 0.51 2.11
CA VAL A 324 18.27 1.76 1.78
C VAL A 324 18.31 2.00 0.27
N SER A 325 18.57 0.95 -0.52
CA SER A 325 18.61 1.04 -1.98
C SER A 325 17.23 1.43 -2.54
N LEU A 326 16.16 0.81 -2.03
CA LEU A 326 14.78 1.17 -2.39
C LEU A 326 14.48 2.63 -2.07
N TRP A 327 14.85 3.11 -0.89
CA TRP A 327 14.65 4.52 -0.50
C TRP A 327 15.38 5.50 -1.43
N PHE A 328 16.63 5.21 -1.77
CA PHE A 328 17.40 6.05 -2.69
C PHE A 328 16.76 6.09 -4.09
N LEU A 329 16.43 4.91 -4.65
CA LEU A 329 15.79 4.79 -5.97
C LEU A 329 14.40 5.44 -6.00
N LEU A 330 13.67 5.36 -4.90
CA LEU A 330 12.39 6.01 -4.69
C LEU A 330 12.51 7.54 -4.73
N ILE A 331 13.46 8.12 -4.00
CA ILE A 331 13.65 9.59 -4.00
C ILE A 331 14.08 10.04 -5.40
N SER A 332 14.97 9.28 -6.02
CA SER A 332 15.44 9.49 -7.39
C SER A 332 14.28 9.50 -8.40
N THR A 333 13.41 8.49 -8.40
CA THR A 333 12.23 8.45 -9.28
C THR A 333 11.27 9.61 -9.04
N TRP A 334 11.03 9.96 -7.77
CA TRP A 334 10.21 11.11 -7.39
C TRP A 334 10.78 12.43 -7.94
N LEU A 335 12.10 12.65 -7.83
CA LEU A 335 12.77 13.82 -8.42
C LEU A 335 12.66 13.83 -9.95
N GLY A 336 12.79 12.67 -10.60
CA GLY A 336 12.61 12.54 -12.05
C GLY A 336 11.23 12.98 -12.52
N SER A 337 10.17 12.58 -11.81
CA SER A 337 8.80 13.03 -12.09
C SER A 337 8.65 14.55 -11.95
N TRP A 338 9.25 15.15 -10.93
CA TRP A 338 9.23 16.61 -10.76
C TRP A 338 9.97 17.36 -11.86
N LEU A 339 11.17 16.89 -12.23
CA LEU A 339 11.94 17.48 -13.33
C LEU A 339 11.17 17.41 -14.65
N PHE A 340 10.55 16.27 -14.93
CA PHE A 340 9.70 16.08 -16.10
C PHE A 340 8.52 17.05 -16.12
N TRP A 341 7.72 17.10 -15.05
CA TRP A 341 6.55 17.99 -14.98
C TRP A 341 6.93 19.47 -14.99
N ALA A 342 7.99 19.87 -14.29
CA ALA A 342 8.45 21.25 -14.31
C ALA A 342 8.89 21.70 -15.71
N GLY A 343 9.57 20.81 -16.45
CA GLY A 343 9.90 21.04 -17.85
C GLY A 343 8.66 21.11 -18.74
N PHE A 344 7.74 20.14 -18.61
CA PHE A 344 6.52 20.05 -19.41
C PHE A 344 5.63 21.29 -19.25
N VAL A 345 5.29 21.67 -18.01
CA VAL A 345 4.36 22.77 -17.76
C VAL A 345 4.94 24.10 -18.22
N LYS A 346 6.24 24.33 -18.02
CA LYS A 346 6.92 25.54 -18.51
C LYS A 346 7.05 25.55 -20.04
N LEU A 347 7.24 24.39 -20.67
CA LEU A 347 7.33 24.27 -22.12
C LEU A 347 5.96 24.46 -22.78
N ALA A 348 4.93 23.83 -22.24
CA ALA A 348 3.58 23.89 -22.79
C ALA A 348 2.98 25.30 -22.67
N GLY A 349 3.23 25.99 -21.56
CA GLY A 349 2.66 27.32 -21.31
C GLY A 349 1.14 27.29 -21.47
N ASP A 350 0.60 28.18 -22.31
CA ASP A 350 -0.84 28.28 -22.55
C ASP A 350 -1.43 27.09 -23.31
N LEU A 351 -0.60 26.22 -23.92
CA LEU A 351 -1.04 24.96 -24.53
C LEU A 351 -1.49 23.92 -23.49
N TYR A 352 -1.15 24.12 -22.22
CA TYR A 352 -1.62 23.33 -21.09
C TYR A 352 -2.21 24.24 -20.01
N CYS A 353 -3.48 24.56 -20.19
CA CYS A 353 -4.27 25.46 -19.38
C CYS A 353 -5.38 24.67 -18.64
N PRO A 354 -5.04 23.90 -17.59
CA PRO A 354 -6.02 23.03 -16.96
C PRO A 354 -7.10 23.85 -16.22
N PRO A 355 -8.39 23.67 -16.54
CA PRO A 355 -9.49 24.32 -15.84
C PRO A 355 -9.60 23.79 -14.40
N LYS A 356 -10.16 24.61 -13.51
CA LYS A 356 -10.63 24.16 -12.19
C LYS A 356 -9.54 23.42 -11.38
N LEU A 357 -8.32 23.94 -11.39
CA LEU A 357 -7.14 23.29 -10.79
C LEU A 357 -7.35 22.85 -9.33
N ILE A 358 -8.03 23.66 -8.52
CA ILE A 358 -8.35 23.33 -7.12
C ILE A 358 -9.24 22.08 -7.03
N GLN A 359 -10.25 21.97 -7.89
CA GLN A 359 -11.17 20.82 -7.90
C GLN A 359 -10.44 19.54 -8.30
N GLN A 360 -9.48 19.62 -9.22
CA GLN A 360 -8.59 18.49 -9.55
C GLN A 360 -7.77 18.05 -8.34
N GLY A 361 -7.24 19.00 -7.56
CA GLY A 361 -6.55 18.73 -6.30
C GLY A 361 -7.45 18.02 -5.29
N VAL A 362 -8.69 18.49 -5.12
CA VAL A 362 -9.68 17.88 -4.21
C VAL A 362 -10.01 16.44 -4.62
N ILE A 363 -10.27 16.20 -5.92
CA ILE A 363 -10.52 14.84 -6.45
C ILE A 363 -9.35 13.93 -6.09
N TRP A 364 -8.11 14.38 -6.34
CA TRP A 364 -6.95 13.58 -6.04
C TRP A 364 -6.78 13.31 -4.54
N THR A 365 -6.94 14.34 -3.70
CA THR A 365 -6.84 14.18 -2.25
C THR A 365 -7.87 13.20 -1.72
N PHE A 366 -9.12 13.32 -2.16
CA PHE A 366 -10.22 12.45 -1.73
C PHE A 366 -9.97 10.98 -2.07
N PHE A 367 -9.69 10.68 -3.35
CA PHE A 367 -9.44 9.30 -3.78
C PHE A 367 -8.19 8.70 -3.14
N SER A 368 -7.14 9.50 -2.92
CA SER A 368 -5.93 9.04 -2.23
C SER A 368 -6.21 8.72 -0.76
N ALA A 369 -6.93 9.59 -0.04
CA ALA A 369 -7.27 9.37 1.36
C ALA A 369 -8.10 8.09 1.55
N ILE A 370 -9.12 7.87 0.70
CA ILE A 370 -9.91 6.64 0.71
C ILE A 370 -9.04 5.42 0.40
N GLY A 371 -8.17 5.51 -0.61
CA GLY A 371 -7.27 4.41 -0.96
C GLY A 371 -6.29 4.05 0.16
N ILE A 372 -5.83 5.03 0.93
CA ILE A 372 -4.97 4.79 2.10
C ILE A 372 -5.76 4.14 3.24
N MET A 373 -6.95 4.67 3.54
CA MET A 373 -7.83 4.15 4.58
C MET A 373 -8.25 2.70 4.29
N LEU A 374 -8.68 2.39 3.07
CA LEU A 374 -9.02 1.02 2.68
C LEU A 374 -7.77 0.12 2.60
N GLY A 375 -6.61 0.72 2.34
CA GLY A 375 -5.32 0.04 2.30
C GLY A 375 -4.82 -0.45 3.66
N THR A 376 -5.36 0.02 4.80
CA THR A 376 -4.95 -0.51 6.12
C THR A 376 -5.38 -1.96 6.35
N GLY A 377 -6.33 -2.48 5.56
CA GLY A 377 -6.79 -3.85 5.67
C GLY A 377 -8.08 -4.01 6.45
N VAL A 378 -8.87 -5.03 6.10
CA VAL A 378 -9.96 -5.57 6.94
C VAL A 378 -9.37 -6.26 8.16
#